data_AF-A0A7X5QUB6-F1
#
_entry.id   AF-A0A7X5QUB6-F1
#
_cell.length_a   1.000
_cell.length_b   1.000
_cell.length_c   1.000
_cell.angle_alpha   90.00
_cell.angle_beta   90.00
_cell.angle_gamma   90.00
#
_symmetry.space_group_name_H-M   'P 1'
#
loop_
_entity.id
_entity.type
_entity.pdbx_description
1 polymer ?
#
loop_
_entity_poly.entity_id
_entity_poly.type
_entity_poly.pdbx_seq_one_letter_code
_entity_poly.pdbx_strand_id
1 'polypeptide(L)'
;MPIHHSKPGVNALTGEHHDPDVNTPGYKELAVRIEKLPRPKGEPALPYRNFRYGRRTPNAGPDARAKWERQEYEDPPRHIEHPETL
;
A
#
# COMPACT_ATOMS: atom_id res chain seq x y z
N MET A 1 -19.04 16.09 5.18
CA MET A 1 -19.12 15.46 3.85
C MET A 1 -17.90 14.55 3.69
N PRO A 2 -18.04 13.25 3.41
CA PRO A 2 -16.91 12.36 3.16
C PRO A 2 -16.10 12.83 1.93
N ILE A 3 -14.78 12.62 1.95
CA ILE A 3 -13.84 13.04 0.89
C ILE A 3 -14.17 12.46 -0.50
N HIS A 4 -14.95 11.39 -0.55
CA HIS A 4 -15.40 10.75 -1.78
C HIS A 4 -16.66 11.37 -2.37
N HIS A 5 -17.40 12.20 -1.63
CA HIS A 5 -18.72 12.73 -2.03
C HIS A 5 -18.71 14.22 -2.41
N SER A 6 -17.58 14.92 -2.30
CA SER A 6 -17.50 16.34 -2.64
C SER A 6 -16.99 16.54 -4.07
N LYS A 7 -17.77 17.23 -4.94
CA LYS A 7 -17.32 17.67 -6.26
C LYS A 7 -16.86 19.14 -6.25
N PRO A 8 -15.75 19.49 -6.95
CA PRO A 8 -14.89 18.60 -7.74
C PRO A 8 -14.01 17.74 -6.81
N GLY A 9 -14.22 16.44 -6.85
CA GLY A 9 -13.50 15.50 -5.99
C GLY A 9 -12.12 15.29 -6.56
N VAL A 10 -11.16 14.98 -5.68
CA VAL A 10 -9.78 14.63 -6.09
C VAL A 10 -9.78 13.48 -7.11
N ASN A 11 -10.82 12.63 -7.08
CA ASN A 11 -10.97 11.49 -7.96
C ASN A 11 -11.82 11.81 -9.21
N ALA A 12 -11.33 12.69 -10.08
CA ALA A 12 -11.99 12.95 -11.38
C ALA A 12 -12.05 11.71 -12.29
N LEU A 13 -11.16 10.74 -12.06
CA LEU A 13 -11.00 9.55 -12.89
C LEU A 13 -11.76 8.33 -12.38
N THR A 14 -12.26 8.30 -11.13
CA THR A 14 -12.96 7.12 -10.59
C THR A 14 -14.43 7.44 -10.37
N GLY A 15 -15.32 6.49 -10.65
CA GLY A 15 -16.75 6.66 -10.37
C GLY A 15 -17.05 6.76 -8.87
N GLU A 16 -18.28 7.14 -8.53
CA GLU A 16 -18.79 7.23 -7.14
C GLU A 16 -19.10 5.85 -6.51
N HIS A 17 -18.81 4.77 -7.23
CA HIS A 17 -19.11 3.43 -6.79
C HIS A 17 -18.16 3.02 -5.66
N HIS A 18 -18.75 2.61 -4.54
CA HIS A 18 -18.07 2.17 -3.35
C HIS A 18 -18.69 0.85 -2.89
N ASP A 19 -17.89 0.07 -2.19
CA ASP A 19 -18.40 -1.06 -1.43
C ASP A 19 -19.42 -0.56 -0.37
N PRO A 20 -20.65 -1.09 -0.34
CA PRO A 20 -21.70 -0.57 0.55
C PRO A 20 -21.44 -0.83 2.03
N ASP A 21 -20.62 -1.83 2.38
CA ASP A 21 -20.39 -2.25 3.76
C ASP A 21 -19.22 -1.48 4.40
N VAL A 22 -18.13 -1.28 3.64
CA VAL A 22 -16.92 -0.61 4.15
C VAL A 22 -16.68 0.78 3.54
N ASN A 23 -17.57 1.24 2.66
CA ASN A 23 -17.49 2.53 1.96
C ASN A 23 -16.12 2.75 1.27
N THR A 24 -15.47 1.66 0.86
CA THR A 24 -14.18 1.71 0.17
C THR A 24 -14.45 1.98 -1.30
N PRO A 25 -13.87 3.03 -1.90
CA PRO A 25 -14.06 3.32 -3.32
C PRO A 25 -13.50 2.20 -4.20
N GLY A 26 -14.19 1.91 -5.31
CA GLY A 26 -13.77 0.95 -6.33
C GLY A 26 -12.59 1.44 -7.17
N TYR A 27 -11.41 1.60 -6.55
CA TYR A 27 -10.20 2.09 -7.22
C TYR A 27 -9.52 1.08 -8.15
N LYS A 28 -9.94 -0.19 -8.11
CA LYS A 28 -9.36 -1.27 -8.92
C LYS A 28 -10.25 -1.54 -10.14
N GLU A 29 -9.66 -2.10 -11.20
CA GLU A 29 -10.34 -2.55 -12.42
C GLU A 29 -11.01 -1.47 -13.29
N LEU A 30 -10.74 -0.18 -13.06
CA LEU A 30 -11.23 0.85 -13.97
C LEU A 30 -10.38 0.93 -15.25
N ALA A 31 -10.99 0.70 -16.40
CA ALA A 31 -10.34 0.87 -17.69
C ALA A 31 -10.01 2.35 -17.94
N VAL A 32 -8.74 2.63 -18.23
CA VAL A 32 -8.25 3.98 -18.54
C VAL A 32 -7.54 4.01 -19.89
N ARG A 33 -7.62 5.14 -20.60
CA ARG A 33 -6.81 5.41 -21.80
C ARG A 33 -5.58 6.19 -21.41
N ILE A 34 -4.40 5.63 -21.67
CA ILE A 34 -3.11 6.28 -21.39
C ILE A 34 -2.49 6.71 -22.72
N GLU A 35 -2.06 7.97 -22.79
CA GLU A 35 -1.31 8.51 -23.93
C GLU A 35 0.10 8.89 -23.48
N LYS A 36 1.12 8.46 -24.23
CA LYS A 36 2.50 8.80 -23.94
C LYS A 36 2.82 10.20 -24.46
N LEU A 37 3.07 11.14 -23.56
CA LEU A 37 3.51 12.48 -23.94
C LEU A 37 4.93 12.46 -24.53
N PRO A 38 5.23 13.26 -25.57
CA PRO A 38 6.55 13.34 -26.18
C PRO A 38 7.49 14.21 -25.33
N ARG A 39 7.91 13.68 -24.18
CA ARG A 39 8.86 14.35 -23.27
C ARG A 39 10.14 13.53 -23.13
N PRO A 40 11.30 14.20 -23.05
CA PRO A 40 12.54 13.52 -22.70
C PRO A 40 12.41 12.89 -21.31
N LYS A 41 13.17 11.82 -21.07
CA LYS A 41 13.23 11.19 -19.75
C LYS A 41 13.80 12.21 -18.75
N GLY A 42 13.04 12.48 -17.69
CA GLY A 42 13.51 13.33 -16.60
C GLY A 42 14.55 12.63 -15.73
N GLU A 43 15.09 13.36 -14.76
CA GLU A 43 15.98 12.79 -13.75
C GLU A 43 15.29 11.61 -13.02
N PRO A 44 16.05 10.58 -12.62
CA PRO A 44 15.51 9.51 -11.79
C PRO A 44 14.85 10.08 -10.53
N ALA A 45 13.63 9.65 -10.25
CA ALA A 45 12.89 10.10 -9.07
C ALA A 45 13.61 9.77 -7.75
N LEU A 46 14.47 8.76 -7.77
CA LEU A 46 15.24 8.35 -6.60
C LEU A 46 16.60 9.05 -6.59
N PRO A 47 17.01 9.64 -5.46
CA PRO A 47 18.35 10.20 -5.30
C PRO A 47 19.42 9.15 -5.59
N TYR A 48 20.56 9.55 -6.15
CA TYR A 48 21.66 8.63 -6.48
C TYR A 48 22.18 7.81 -5.29
N ARG A 49 22.00 8.30 -4.05
CA ARG A 49 22.34 7.59 -2.80
C ARG A 49 21.24 6.65 -2.28
N ASN A 50 20.15 6.47 -3.02
CA ASN A 50 19.06 5.60 -2.60
C ASN A 50 19.51 4.14 -2.53
N PHE A 51 19.13 3.42 -1.46
CA PHE A 51 19.49 2.02 -1.26
C PHE A 51 19.05 1.09 -2.40
N ARG A 52 18.05 1.47 -3.21
CA ARG A 52 17.65 0.73 -4.42
C ARG A 52 18.74 0.66 -5.48
N TYR A 53 19.69 1.59 -5.47
CA TYR A 53 20.89 1.56 -6.31
C TYR A 53 22.07 0.84 -5.64
N GLY A 54 21.95 0.46 -4.38
CA GLY A 54 22.98 -0.27 -3.64
C GLY A 54 23.08 -1.73 -4.07
N ARG A 55 24.26 -2.32 -3.86
CA ARG A 55 24.43 -3.77 -3.97
C ARG A 55 23.71 -4.43 -2.80
N ARG A 56 22.72 -5.27 -3.09
CA ARG A 56 22.01 -6.03 -2.06
C ARG A 56 22.98 -6.97 -1.35
N THR A 57 22.82 -7.11 -0.04
CA THR A 57 23.38 -8.19 0.77
C THR A 57 22.24 -9.18 1.02
N PRO A 58 22.10 -10.25 0.21
CA PRO A 58 21.03 -11.21 0.39
C PRO A 58 21.19 -11.91 1.75
N ASN A 59 20.10 -12.05 2.49
CA ASN A 59 20.02 -12.98 3.62
C ASN A 59 19.38 -14.29 3.12
N ALA A 60 19.30 -15.29 4.01
CA ALA A 60 18.66 -16.57 3.71
C ALA A 60 17.11 -16.48 3.60
N GLY A 61 16.56 -15.26 3.51
CA GLY A 61 15.13 -15.00 3.62
C GLY A 61 14.66 -14.79 5.06
N PRO A 62 13.34 -14.69 5.28
CA PRO A 62 12.76 -14.58 6.62
C PRO A 62 13.03 -15.86 7.43
N ASP A 63 13.57 -15.70 8.63
CA ASP A 63 13.73 -16.81 9.58
C ASP A 63 12.47 -16.91 10.46
N ALA A 64 11.51 -17.71 9.99
CA ALA A 64 10.27 -17.95 10.72
C ALA A 64 10.53 -18.63 12.08
N ARG A 65 11.54 -19.50 12.15
CA ARG A 65 11.89 -20.23 13.38
C ARG A 65 12.42 -19.26 14.43
N ALA A 66 13.34 -18.36 14.06
CA ALA A 66 13.83 -17.32 14.96
C ALA A 66 12.73 -16.35 15.43
N LYS A 67 11.64 -16.17 14.67
CA LYS A 67 10.46 -15.42 15.13
C LYS A 67 9.69 -16.20 16.19
N TRP A 68 9.45 -17.50 15.95
CA TRP A 68 8.67 -18.36 16.83
C TRP A 68 9.39 -18.75 18.12
N GLU A 69 10.73 -18.78 18.12
CA GLU A 69 11.56 -19.07 19.30
C GLU A 69 11.70 -17.87 20.27
N ARG A 70 11.16 -16.69 19.94
CA ARG A 70 11.20 -15.52 20.84
C ARG A 70 10.32 -15.77 22.06
N GLN A 71 10.80 -15.39 23.23
CA GLN A 71 10.04 -15.55 24.48
C GLN A 71 8.75 -14.74 24.48
N GLU A 72 8.73 -13.57 23.85
CA GLU A 72 7.52 -12.74 23.73
C GLU A 72 6.57 -13.15 22.59
N TYR A 73 6.89 -14.19 21.82
CA TYR A 73 6.05 -14.61 20.71
C TYR A 73 4.90 -15.50 21.19
N GLU A 74 3.68 -15.15 20.79
CA GLU A 74 2.46 -15.90 21.06
C GLU A 74 1.81 -16.34 19.76
N ASP A 75 1.45 -17.63 19.66
CA ASP A 75 0.79 -18.17 18.47
C ASP A 75 -0.69 -17.72 18.38
N PRO A 76 -1.17 -17.32 17.18
CA PRO A 76 -2.57 -17.04 16.96
C PRO A 76 -3.42 -18.34 16.93
N PRO A 77 -4.68 -18.31 17.39
CA PRO A 77 -5.45 -17.13 17.77
C PRO A 77 -5.31 -16.81 19.27
N ARG A 78 -4.58 -15.74 19.59
CA ARG A 78 -4.76 -15.02 20.85
C ARG A 78 -6.06 -14.24 20.71
N HIS A 79 -7.09 -14.58 21.48
CA HIS A 79 -8.26 -13.71 21.57
C HIS A 79 -7.84 -12.45 22.33
N ILE A 80 -7.99 -11.29 21.70
CA ILE A 80 -7.77 -9.98 22.31
C ILE A 80 -9.16 -9.33 22.34
N GLU A 81 -9.72 -9.15 23.53
CA GLU A 81 -11.07 -8.60 23.68
C GLU A 81 -11.17 -7.13 23.21
N HIS A 82 -10.05 -6.39 23.28
CA HIS A 82 -9.96 -4.95 22.97
C HIS A 82 -8.72 -4.59 22.12
N PRO A 83 -8.66 -4.97 20.82
CA PRO A 83 -7.52 -4.71 19.94
C PRO A 83 -7.25 -3.20 19.69
N GLU A 84 -8.22 -2.33 19.96
CA GLU A 84 -8.15 -0.88 19.77
C GLU A 84 -7.27 -0.13 20.79
N THR A 85 -6.81 -0.80 21.84
CA THR A 85 -5.97 -0.20 22.89
C THR A 85 -4.46 -0.47 22.73
N LEU A 86 -4.08 -1.18 21.66
CA LEU A 86 -2.68 -1.46 21.28
C LEU A 86 -2.03 -0.33 20.48
#